data_AF-A0A0H5Q776-F1
#
_entry.id   AF-A0A0H5Q776-F1
#
_cell.length_a   1.000
_cell.length_b   1.000
_cell.length_c   1.000
_cell.angle_alpha   90.00
_cell.angle_beta   90.00
_cell.angle_gamma   90.00
#
_symmetry.space_group_name_H-M   'P 1'
#
loop_
_entity.id
_entity.type
_entity.pdbx_description
1 polymer ?
#
loop_
_entity_poly.entity_id
_entity_poly.type
_entity_poly.pdbx_seq_one_letter_code
_entity_poly.pdbx_strand_id
1 'polypeptide(L)'
;MTTPKISWQTTFVPPESLHVEIALTWHQRADHSICRLRVSDRPNGQLISLSVGATPDFRDTTALEAAIASIADNLAREIHRHIVEVEPF
;
A
#
# COMPACT_ATOMS: atom_id res chain seq x y z
N MET A 1 -26.11 6.19 49.36
CA MET A 1 -25.05 6.73 48.50
C MET A 1 -25.09 5.99 47.17
N THR A 2 -25.38 6.68 46.07
CA THR A 2 -25.44 6.12 44.72
C THR A 2 -24.05 6.06 44.13
N THR A 3 -23.53 4.86 43.88
CA THR A 3 -22.23 4.66 43.22
C THR A 3 -22.31 5.15 41.78
N PRO A 4 -21.41 6.03 41.31
CA PRO A 4 -21.39 6.46 39.92
C PRO A 4 -21.08 5.26 39.03
N LYS A 5 -21.93 5.02 38.03
CA LYS A 5 -21.69 4.02 36.99
C LYS A 5 -21.01 4.69 35.82
N ILE A 6 -19.80 4.24 35.51
CA ILE A 6 -19.11 4.58 34.27
C ILE A 6 -19.55 3.55 33.23
N SER A 7 -20.06 4.02 32.11
CA SER A 7 -20.41 3.18 30.96
C SER A 7 -19.35 3.41 29.89
N TRP A 8 -18.58 2.35 29.57
CA TRP A 8 -17.68 2.37 28.42
C TRP A 8 -18.42 1.82 27.21
N GLN A 9 -18.44 2.61 26.13
CA GLN A 9 -18.93 2.20 24.82
C GLN A 9 -17.73 2.16 23.88
N THR A 10 -17.35 0.96 23.45
CA THR A 10 -16.35 0.74 22.40
C THR A 10 -17.07 0.48 21.09
N THR A 11 -16.70 1.23 20.05
CA THR A 11 -17.11 0.94 18.67
C THR A 11 -15.96 0.21 18.01
N PHE A 12 -16.18 -1.03 17.58
CA PHE A 12 -15.22 -1.78 16.78
C PHE A 12 -15.44 -1.43 15.31
N VAL A 13 -14.53 -0.65 14.71
CA VAL A 13 -14.50 -0.44 13.26
C VAL A 13 -13.73 -1.59 12.64
N PRO A 14 -14.32 -2.38 11.73
CA PRO A 14 -13.59 -3.44 11.04
C PRO A 14 -12.47 -2.81 10.18
N PRO A 15 -11.30 -3.46 10.06
CA PRO A 15 -10.22 -2.95 9.23
C PRO A 15 -10.69 -2.88 7.77
N GLU A 16 -10.60 -1.69 7.17
CA GLU A 16 -10.87 -1.52 5.74
C GLU A 16 -9.85 -2.33 4.94
N SER A 17 -10.34 -3.12 3.99
CA SER A 17 -9.46 -3.97 3.19
C SER A 17 -8.77 -3.14 2.12
N LEU A 18 -7.45 -3.02 2.21
CA LEU A 18 -6.64 -2.42 1.14
C LEU A 18 -6.44 -3.41 0.00
N HIS A 19 -6.51 -2.92 -1.23
CA HIS A 19 -6.14 -3.62 -2.44
C HIS A 19 -4.89 -2.99 -3.03
N VAL A 20 -3.84 -3.80 -3.20
CA VAL A 20 -2.57 -3.38 -3.81
C VAL A 20 -2.41 -4.12 -5.12
N GLU A 21 -2.18 -3.37 -6.20
CA GLU A 21 -1.86 -3.89 -7.53
C GLU A 21 -0.46 -3.40 -7.93
N ILE A 22 0.37 -4.33 -8.40
CA ILE A 22 1.67 -4.05 -9.01
C ILE A 22 1.60 -4.50 -10.47
N ALA A 23 1.71 -3.56 -11.40
CA ALA A 23 1.68 -3.82 -12.83
C ALA A 23 3.05 -3.47 -13.45
N LEU A 24 3.63 -4.41 -14.17
CA LEU A 24 4.88 -4.21 -14.92
C LEU A 24 4.56 -4.16 -16.40
N THR A 25 4.97 -3.08 -17.05
CA THR A 25 4.86 -2.90 -18.50
C THR A 25 6.26 -2.86 -19.07
N TRP A 26 6.53 -3.70 -20.07
CA TRP A 26 7.82 -3.76 -20.73
C TRP A 26 7.62 -3.90 -22.24
N HIS A 27 8.55 -3.35 -23.00
CA HIS A 27 8.56 -3.43 -24.46
C HIS A 27 9.89 -4.05 -24.91
N GLN A 28 9.88 -4.91 -25.92
CA GLN A 28 11.07 -5.68 -26.34
C GLN A 28 12.32 -4.86 -26.71
N ARG A 29 12.12 -3.58 -27.05
CA ARG A 29 13.20 -2.65 -27.43
C ARG A 29 13.56 -1.66 -26.33
N ALA A 30 12.86 -1.69 -25.20
CA ALA A 30 13.17 -0.83 -24.07
C ALA A 30 14.31 -1.45 -23.27
N ASP A 31 15.18 -0.60 -22.74
CA ASP A 31 16.27 -0.92 -21.82
C ASP A 31 15.82 -0.90 -20.35
N HIS A 32 14.53 -0.64 -20.11
CA HIS A 32 13.91 -0.61 -18.79
C HIS A 32 12.45 -1.07 -18.88
N SER A 33 11.88 -1.41 -17.73
CA SER A 33 10.46 -1.67 -17.58
C SER A 33 9.81 -0.51 -16.83
N ILE A 34 8.49 -0.38 -16.94
CA ILE A 34 7.69 0.57 -16.18
C ILE A 34 6.92 -0.21 -15.13
N CYS A 35 7.11 0.15 -13.87
CA CYS A 35 6.32 -0.38 -12.76
C CYS A 35 5.28 0.65 -12.34
N ARG A 36 4.03 0.19 -12.26
CA ARG A 36 2.92 0.94 -11.70
C ARG A 36 2.45 0.24 -10.44
N LEU A 37 2.38 1.01 -9.37
CA LEU A 37 1.83 0.60 -8.09
C LEU A 37 0.53 1.34 -7.85
N ARG A 38 -0.55 0.62 -7.59
CA ARG A 38 -1.86 1.18 -7.27
C ARG A 38 -2.34 0.63 -5.93
N VAL A 39 -2.72 1.53 -5.02
CA VAL A 39 -3.40 1.19 -3.76
C VAL A 39 -4.80 1.78 -3.79
N SER A 40 -5.79 0.94 -3.53
CA SER A 40 -7.18 1.36 -3.41
C SER A 40 -7.85 0.71 -2.21
N ASP A 41 -8.89 1.35 -1.68
CA ASP A 41 -9.80 0.66 -0.78
C ASP A 41 -10.66 -0.35 -1.56
N ARG A 42 -11.05 -1.46 -0.92
CA ARG A 42 -11.98 -2.43 -1.54
C ARG A 42 -13.46 -2.04 -1.53
N PRO A 43 -14.01 -1.36 -0.51
CA PRO A 43 -15.45 -1.12 -0.46
C PRO A 43 -15.97 -0.28 -1.63
N ASN A 44 -15.13 0.60 -2.18
CA ASN A 44 -15.47 1.65 -3.15
C ASN A 44 -14.46 1.74 -4.30
N GLY A 45 -13.31 1.05 -4.22
CA GLY A 45 -12.28 1.10 -5.25
C GLY A 45 -11.62 2.48 -5.34
N GLN A 46 -11.78 3.32 -4.32
CA GLN A 46 -11.21 4.65 -4.25
C GLN A 46 -9.70 4.53 -4.25
N LEU A 47 -9.08 5.29 -5.13
CA LEU A 47 -7.63 5.37 -5.22
C LEU A 47 -7.10 6.09 -3.97
N ILE A 48 -6.26 5.40 -3.21
CA ILE A 48 -5.55 5.96 -2.06
C ILE A 48 -4.19 6.49 -2.54
N SER A 49 -3.46 5.68 -3.31
CA SER A 49 -2.13 6.04 -3.80
C SER A 49 -1.85 5.42 -5.17
N LEU A 50 -1.10 6.15 -5.99
CA LEU A 50 -0.61 5.72 -7.30
C LEU A 50 0.84 6.16 -7.45
N SER A 51 1.71 5.21 -7.75
CA SER A 51 3.11 5.47 -8.07
C SER A 51 3.48 4.81 -9.39
N VAL A 52 4.31 5.50 -10.18
CA VAL A 52 4.84 5.00 -11.45
C VAL A 52 6.33 5.29 -11.47
N GLY A 53 7.13 4.28 -11.80
CA GLY A 53 8.58 4.39 -11.85
C GLY A 53 9.19 3.51 -12.93
N ALA A 54 10.40 3.87 -13.34
CA ALA A 54 11.23 2.99 -14.15
C ALA A 54 11.84 1.90 -13.25
N THR A 55 11.83 0.67 -13.73
CA THR A 55 12.51 -0.47 -13.12
C THR A 55 13.47 -1.08 -14.13
N PRO A 56 14.41 -1.92 -13.69
CA PRO A 56 15.30 -2.63 -14.61
C PRO A 56 14.56 -3.39 -15.71
N ASP A 57 15.30 -3.69 -16.77
CA ASP A 57 14.82 -4.52 -17.88
C ASP A 57 14.24 -5.83 -17.37
N PHE A 58 13.10 -6.25 -17.92
CA PHE A 58 12.46 -7.51 -17.56
C PHE A 58 13.34 -8.74 -17.78
N ARG A 59 14.33 -8.64 -18.68
CA ARG A 59 15.31 -9.69 -18.96
C ARG A 59 16.34 -9.87 -17.84
N ASP A 60 16.57 -8.84 -17.03
CA ASP A 60 17.41 -8.93 -15.83
C ASP A 60 16.53 -9.20 -14.61
N THR A 61 16.18 -10.48 -14.43
CA THR A 61 15.23 -10.91 -13.39
C THR A 61 15.73 -10.61 -11.99
N THR A 62 17.04 -10.70 -11.73
CA THR A 62 17.62 -10.43 -10.41
C THR A 62 17.54 -8.94 -10.06
N ALA A 63 17.90 -8.06 -10.99
CA ALA A 63 17.77 -6.62 -10.76
C ALA A 63 16.28 -6.21 -10.63
N LEU A 64 15.41 -6.81 -11.42
CA LEU A 64 13.97 -6.57 -11.36
C LEU A 64 13.36 -7.03 -10.02
N GLU A 65 13.70 -8.23 -9.54
CA GLU A 65 13.26 -8.73 -8.24
C GLU A 65 13.67 -7.81 -7.10
N ALA A 66 14.93 -7.35 -7.10
CA ALA A 66 15.43 -6.40 -6.11
C ALA A 66 14.66 -5.06 -6.16
N ALA A 67 14.36 -4.56 -7.37
CA ALA A 67 13.60 -3.34 -7.55
C ALA A 67 12.15 -3.48 -7.05
N ILE A 68 11.47 -4.58 -7.39
CA ILE A 68 10.09 -4.85 -6.95
C ILE A 68 10.05 -5.01 -5.42
N ALA A 69 10.99 -5.75 -4.84
CA ALA A 69 11.08 -5.92 -3.40
C ALA A 69 11.26 -4.57 -2.68
N SER A 70 12.12 -3.69 -3.20
CA SER A 70 12.31 -2.35 -2.67
C SER A 70 11.04 -1.50 -2.76
N ILE A 71 10.31 -1.58 -3.88
CA ILE A 71 9.02 -0.88 -4.07
C ILE A 71 7.98 -1.39 -3.07
N ALA A 72 7.86 -2.71 -2.91
CA ALA A 72 6.91 -3.33 -1.99
C ALA A 72 7.21 -2.98 -0.52
N ASP A 73 8.49 -2.96 -0.13
CA ASP A 73 8.94 -2.59 1.21
C ASP A 73 8.67 -1.10 1.52
N ASN A 74 8.94 -0.21 0.56
CA ASN A 74 8.58 1.20 0.66
C ASN A 74 7.07 1.40 0.83
N LEU A 75 6.27 0.67 0.05
CA LEU A 75 4.82 0.73 0.17
C LEU A 75 4.32 0.24 1.53
N ALA A 76 4.84 -0.89 2.01
CA ALA A 76 4.46 -1.44 3.31
C ALA A 76 4.75 -0.42 4.43
N ARG A 77 5.90 0.27 4.37
CA ARG A 77 6.22 1.37 5.30
C ARG A 77 5.26 2.54 5.19
N GLU A 78 4.90 2.95 3.98
CA GLU A 78 3.99 4.08 3.77
C GLU A 78 2.57 3.78 4.25
N ILE A 79 2.05 2.59 3.95
CA ILE A 79 0.77 2.10 4.46
C ILE A 79 0.81 2.02 5.99
N HIS A 80 1.87 1.44 6.56
CA HIS A 80 2.02 1.35 8.01
C HIS A 80 1.99 2.74 8.66
N ARG A 81 2.71 3.71 8.08
CA ARG A 81 2.69 5.10 8.55
C ARG A 81 1.28 5.70 8.54
N HIS A 82 0.55 5.52 7.44
CA HIS A 82 -0.80 6.07 7.29
C HIS A 82 -1.84 5.41 8.20
N ILE A 83 -1.65 4.14 8.57
CA ILE A 83 -2.60 3.42 9.44
C ILE A 83 -2.26 3.63 10.91
N VAL A 84 -0.97 3.63 11.27
CA VAL A 84 -0.53 3.59 12.67
C VAL A 84 -0.20 4.97 13.23
N GLU A 85 0.34 5.89 12.43
CA GLU A 85 0.75 7.23 12.94
C GLU A 85 -0.38 8.26 12.90
N VAL A 86 -1.58 7.90 12.42
CA VAL A 86 -2.72 8.84 12.28
C VAL A 86 -3.58 8.96 13.55
N GLU A 87 -3.18 8.35 14.68
CA GLU A 87 -3.80 8.68 15.99
C GLU A 87 -2.95 9.66 16.81
N PRO A 88 -3.39 10.93 16.90
CA PRO A 88 -3.37 11.67 18.14
C PRO A 88 -4.81 12.07 18.51
N PHE A 89 -5.47 11.27 19.35
CA PHE A 89 -6.60 11.72 20.15
C PHE A 89 -6.34 11.39 21.62
#